data_AF-A0A291G9Z8-F1
#
_entry.id   AF-A0A291G9Z8-F1
#
_cell.length_a   1.000
_cell.length_b   1.000
_cell.length_c   1.000
_cell.angle_alpha   90.00
_cell.angle_beta   90.00
_cell.angle_gamma   90.00
#
_symmetry.space_group_name_H-M   'P 1'
#
loop_
_entity.id
_entity.type
_entity.pdbx_description
1 polymer ?
#
loop_
_entity_poly.entity_id
_entity_poly.type
_entity_poly.pdbx_seq_one_letter_code
_entity_poly.pdbx_strand_id
1 'polypeptide(L)'
;MLSVHVFYDDILSRIAEPPLWFDEHAVPRYADFSPEQAAKISAQEVVLLLIRCQACRRDFRVALSSSEAKPVLAPKIEARTLRFGDPPNVRCCSTGPTMNSISVQVLEYWFKPQIHGRLGPEVGFEAWAAQREFARDPKFERVFSAR
;
A
#
# COMPACT_ATOMS: atom_id res chain seq x y z
N MET A 1 -31.23 9.75 -11.89
CA MET A 1 -30.08 10.30 -11.14
C MET A 1 -28.83 9.65 -11.68
N LEU A 2 -27.99 10.40 -12.41
CA LEU A 2 -26.65 9.93 -12.74
C LEU A 2 -25.82 10.07 -11.47
N SER A 3 -25.35 8.96 -10.91
CA SER A 3 -24.44 9.03 -9.77
C SER A 3 -23.14 9.66 -10.24
N VAL A 4 -22.79 10.82 -9.68
CA VAL A 4 -21.52 11.50 -9.94
C VAL A 4 -20.44 10.82 -9.12
N HIS A 5 -20.13 9.57 -9.45
CA HIS A 5 -18.90 8.94 -8.99
C HIS A 5 -17.82 9.27 -10.00
N VAL A 6 -16.80 10.02 -9.56
CA VAL A 6 -15.62 10.32 -10.38
C VAL A 6 -14.77 9.05 -10.42
N PHE A 7 -14.97 8.23 -11.46
CA PHE A 7 -14.12 7.09 -11.77
C PHE A 7 -12.85 7.57 -12.48
N TYR A 8 -11.77 6.78 -12.41
CA TYR A 8 -10.55 7.00 -13.21
C TYR A 8 -10.74 6.66 -14.69
N ASP A 9 -11.89 6.97 -15.30
CA ASP A 9 -12.23 6.58 -16.67
C ASP A 9 -11.28 7.18 -17.72
N ASP A 10 -10.76 8.37 -17.44
CA ASP A 10 -9.77 9.05 -18.27
C ASP A 10 -8.45 8.26 -18.39
N ILE A 11 -8.12 7.48 -17.36
CA ILE A 11 -6.96 6.56 -17.33
C ILE A 11 -7.38 5.17 -17.82
N LEU A 12 -8.45 4.59 -17.24
CA LEU A 12 -8.90 3.22 -17.50
C LEU A 12 -9.35 3.00 -18.95
N SER A 13 -9.80 4.05 -19.66
CA SER A 13 -10.15 3.94 -21.08
C SER A 13 -8.94 3.89 -22.02
N ARG A 14 -7.74 4.23 -21.53
CA ARG A 14 -6.51 4.31 -22.33
C ARG A 14 -5.63 3.06 -22.23
N ILE A 15 -5.82 2.24 -21.21
CA ILE A 15 -5.03 1.03 -20.95
C ILE A 15 -6.02 -0.12 -20.81
N ALA A 16 -5.92 -1.13 -21.68
CA ALA A 16 -6.89 -2.21 -21.75
C ALA A 16 -6.73 -3.19 -20.58
N GLU A 17 -5.50 -3.38 -20.11
CA GLU A 17 -5.18 -4.23 -18.99
C GLU A 17 -5.70 -3.62 -17.68
N PRO A 18 -6.21 -4.43 -16.74
CA PRO A 18 -6.58 -3.92 -15.43
C PRO A 18 -5.34 -3.48 -14.63
N PRO A 19 -5.46 -2.48 -13.73
CA PRO A 19 -4.39 -2.12 -12.81
C PRO A 19 -3.94 -3.33 -11.98
N LEU A 20 -2.63 -3.49 -11.80
CA LEU A 20 -2.03 -4.56 -11.01
C LEU A 20 -2.14 -4.31 -9.51
N TRP A 21 -2.07 -3.03 -9.11
CA TRP A 21 -2.23 -2.55 -7.74
C TRP A 21 -2.60 -1.05 -7.73
N PHE A 22 -2.87 -0.51 -6.53
CA PHE A 22 -3.22 0.88 -6.31
C PHE A 22 -2.38 1.48 -5.17
N ASP A 23 -2.03 2.76 -5.25
CA ASP A 23 -1.31 3.42 -4.15
C ASP A 23 -2.22 3.78 -2.95
N GLU A 24 -1.67 4.40 -1.91
CA GLU A 24 -2.40 4.84 -0.71
C GLU A 24 -3.50 5.90 -0.98
N HIS A 25 -3.55 6.45 -2.19
CA HIS A 25 -4.58 7.39 -2.66
C HIS A 25 -5.53 6.71 -3.67
N ALA A 26 -5.48 5.39 -3.77
CA ALA A 26 -6.25 4.58 -4.71
C ALA A 26 -5.98 4.89 -6.20
N VAL A 27 -4.81 5.44 -6.52
CA VAL A 27 -4.41 5.71 -7.91
C VAL A 27 -3.92 4.40 -8.55
N PRO A 28 -4.42 4.03 -9.74
CA PRO A 28 -4.04 2.78 -10.41
C PRO A 28 -2.56 2.75 -10.80
N ARG A 29 -1.97 1.55 -10.73
CA ARG A 29 -0.60 1.24 -11.17
C ARG A 29 -0.61 0.00 -12.05
N TYR A 30 0.11 0.08 -13.17
CA TYR A 30 0.12 -0.94 -14.23
C TYR A 30 1.47 -1.67 -14.36
N ALA A 31 2.46 -1.29 -13.54
CA ALA A 31 3.74 -1.97 -13.43
C ALA A 31 3.75 -2.89 -12.21
N ASP A 32 4.72 -3.80 -12.15
CA ASP A 32 4.96 -4.63 -10.98
C ASP A 32 5.17 -3.77 -9.72
N PHE A 33 4.77 -4.30 -8.57
CA PHE A 33 4.87 -3.57 -7.32
C PHE A 33 6.33 -3.33 -6.93
N SER A 34 6.62 -2.10 -6.50
CA SER A 34 7.89 -1.72 -5.89
C SER A 34 7.61 -0.78 -4.71
N PRO A 35 8.26 -0.96 -3.55
CA PRO A 35 8.05 -0.07 -2.41
C PRO A 35 8.52 1.38 -2.68
N GLU A 36 9.42 1.59 -3.64
CA GLU A 36 9.86 2.93 -4.07
C GLU A 36 8.80 3.68 -4.90
N GLN A 37 7.74 2.99 -5.33
CA GLN A 37 6.63 3.58 -6.09
C GLN A 37 5.40 3.92 -5.21
N ALA A 38 5.51 3.77 -3.88
CA ALA A 38 4.52 4.29 -2.95
C ALA A 38 4.38 5.81 -3.09
N ALA A 39 3.20 6.38 -2.81
CA ALA A 39 2.98 7.81 -3.07
C ALA A 39 3.84 8.70 -2.17
N LYS A 40 4.17 8.22 -0.95
CA LYS A 40 5.06 8.93 -0.03
C LYS A 40 6.54 8.64 -0.31
N ILE A 41 7.24 9.62 -0.89
CA ILE A 41 8.68 9.56 -1.19
C ILE A 41 9.60 9.39 0.05
N SER A 42 9.11 9.75 1.23
CA SER A 42 9.83 9.63 2.50
C SER A 42 9.37 8.43 3.34
N ALA A 43 8.77 7.43 2.67
CA ALA A 43 8.28 6.24 3.35
C ALA A 43 9.43 5.44 3.99
N GLN A 44 9.18 4.99 5.21
CA GLN A 44 10.04 4.12 6.00
C GLN A 44 9.51 2.71 6.08
N GLU A 45 8.19 2.55 6.04
CA GLU A 45 7.52 1.26 5.94
C GLU A 45 6.54 1.34 4.77
N VAL A 46 6.50 0.29 3.96
CA VAL A 46 5.55 0.14 2.86
C VAL A 46 4.98 -1.27 2.91
N VAL A 47 3.67 -1.37 2.70
CA VAL A 47 2.93 -2.63 2.68
C VAL A 47 2.17 -2.74 1.38
N LEU A 48 2.26 -3.90 0.72
CA LEU A 48 1.29 -4.32 -0.28
C LEU A 48 0.22 -5.17 0.42
N LEU A 49 -1.00 -4.64 0.49
CA LEU A 49 -2.13 -5.24 1.19
C LEU A 49 -3.16 -5.77 0.17
N LEU A 50 -3.63 -6.99 0.38
CA LEU A 50 -4.83 -7.50 -0.26
C LEU A 50 -6.05 -7.05 0.55
N ILE A 51 -6.94 -6.31 -0.09
CA ILE A 51 -8.23 -5.92 0.46
C ILE A 51 -9.37 -6.50 -0.36
N ARG A 52 -10.55 -6.60 0.25
CA ARG A 52 -11.79 -7.06 -0.39
C ARG A 52 -12.89 -6.04 -0.21
N CYS A 53 -13.59 -5.70 -1.30
CA CYS A 53 -14.81 -4.91 -1.21
C CYS A 53 -15.87 -5.68 -0.41
N GLN A 54 -16.48 -5.04 0.59
CA GLN A 54 -17.53 -5.65 1.40
C GLN A 54 -18.80 -5.97 0.58
N ALA A 55 -19.11 -5.15 -0.43
CA ALA A 55 -20.32 -5.30 -1.24
C ALA A 55 -20.16 -6.32 -2.39
N CYS A 56 -19.21 -6.09 -3.30
CA CYS A 56 -19.05 -6.94 -4.49
C CYS A 56 -18.02 -8.07 -4.34
N ARG A 57 -17.32 -8.14 -3.19
CA ARG A 57 -16.30 -9.17 -2.88
C ARG A 57 -15.10 -9.20 -3.83
N ARG A 58 -14.95 -8.22 -4.72
CA ARG A 58 -13.76 -8.06 -5.56
C ARG A 58 -12.54 -7.74 -4.69
N ASP A 59 -11.43 -8.39 -5.03
CA ASP A 59 -10.14 -8.20 -4.38
C ASP A 59 -9.31 -7.12 -5.09
N PHE A 60 -8.57 -6.36 -4.31
CA PHE A 60 -7.63 -5.33 -4.78
C PHE A 60 -6.32 -5.44 -4.02
N ARG A 61 -5.22 -5.25 -4.74
CA ARG A 61 -3.90 -5.03 -4.14
C ARG A 61 -3.69 -3.53 -3.97
N VAL A 62 -3.42 -3.09 -2.75
CA VAL A 62 -3.29 -1.67 -2.41
C VAL A 62 -2.04 -1.44 -1.58
N ALA A 63 -1.36 -0.32 -1.81
CA ALA A 63 -0.20 0.07 -1.03
C ALA A 63 -0.63 0.92 0.17
N LEU A 64 0.08 0.76 1.28
CA LEU A 64 0.06 1.66 2.42
C LEU A 64 1.50 2.01 2.78
N SER A 65 1.74 3.28 3.08
CA SER A 65 3.06 3.79 3.45
C SER A 65 3.02 4.53 4.78
N SER A 66 4.11 4.49 5.52
CA SER A 66 4.30 5.30 6.74
C SER A 66 5.68 5.96 6.74
N SER A 67 5.82 7.05 7.49
CA SER A 67 7.06 7.84 7.61
C SER A 67 7.59 7.78 9.04
N GLU A 68 8.84 8.20 9.26
CA GLU A 68 9.47 8.30 10.60
C GLU A 68 8.63 9.06 11.63
N ALA A 69 7.89 10.09 11.21
CA ALA A 69 7.04 10.83 12.13
C ALA A 69 5.88 10.00 12.71
N LYS A 70 5.51 8.89 12.06
CA LYS A 70 4.41 7.97 12.42
C LYS A 70 4.69 6.55 11.87
N PRO A 71 5.68 5.80 12.39
CA PRO A 71 5.93 4.43 11.99
C PRO A 71 4.85 3.55 12.67
N VAL A 72 3.93 3.03 11.87
CA VAL A 72 2.69 2.43 12.41
C VAL A 72 2.22 1.20 11.65
N LEU A 73 2.92 0.72 10.61
CA LEU A 73 2.41 -0.40 9.83
C LEU A 73 2.69 -1.73 10.52
N ALA A 74 3.94 -2.01 10.90
CA ALA A 74 4.27 -3.27 11.58
C ALA A 74 3.41 -3.52 12.84
N PRO A 75 3.28 -2.58 13.80
CA PRO A 75 2.40 -2.75 14.95
C PRO A 75 0.92 -2.96 14.58
N LYS A 76 0.42 -2.30 13.53
CA LYS A 76 -0.96 -2.50 13.04
C LYS A 76 -1.17 -3.87 12.39
N ILE A 77 -0.14 -4.40 11.73
CA ILE A 77 -0.17 -5.76 11.18
C ILE A 77 -0.25 -6.77 12.32
N GLU A 78 0.60 -6.62 13.35
CA GLU A 78 0.60 -7.50 14.52
C GLU A 78 -0.75 -7.47 15.26
N ALA A 79 -1.28 -6.27 15.48
CA ALA A 79 -2.58 -6.08 16.11
C ALA A 79 -3.77 -6.42 15.20
N ARG A 80 -3.55 -6.76 13.92
CA ARG A 80 -4.58 -6.98 12.89
C ARG A 80 -5.56 -5.81 12.75
N THR A 81 -5.07 -4.59 12.89
CA THR A 81 -5.84 -3.34 12.80
C THR A 81 -5.53 -2.54 11.54
N LEU A 82 -4.66 -3.05 10.66
CA LEU A 82 -4.33 -2.41 9.39
C LEU A 82 -5.57 -2.29 8.49
N ARG A 83 -5.85 -1.08 8.00
CA ARG A 83 -7.02 -0.77 7.15
C ARG A 83 -6.62 0.18 6.04
N PHE A 84 -7.13 -0.06 4.84
CA PHE A 84 -7.00 0.85 3.71
C PHE A 84 -8.08 1.95 3.72
N GLY A 85 -9.30 1.60 4.12
CA GLY A 85 -10.48 2.43 3.93
C GLY A 85 -11.33 1.87 2.79
N ASP A 86 -11.89 2.72 1.96
CA ASP A 86 -12.78 2.32 0.87
C ASP A 86 -11.99 1.70 -0.31
N PRO A 87 -12.54 0.70 -1.02
CA PRO A 87 -11.91 0.10 -2.20
C PRO A 87 -11.71 1.12 -3.33
N PRO A 88 -10.71 0.93 -4.21
CA PRO A 88 -10.45 1.82 -5.33
C PRO A 88 -11.65 2.06 -6.24
N ASN A 89 -11.80 3.31 -6.71
CA ASN A 89 -12.93 3.73 -7.53
C ASN A 89 -12.77 3.37 -9.01
N VAL A 90 -12.69 2.06 -9.30
CA VAL A 90 -12.50 1.48 -10.64
C VAL A 90 -13.73 0.72 -11.13
N ARG A 91 -14.92 1.27 -10.85
CA ARG A 91 -16.23 0.67 -11.22
C ARG A 91 -16.40 -0.76 -10.69
N CYS A 92 -15.96 -1.03 -9.47
CA CYS A 92 -16.14 -2.35 -8.87
C CYS A 92 -17.60 -2.64 -8.51
N CYS A 93 -18.29 -1.65 -7.92
CA CYS A 93 -19.73 -1.56 -7.72
C CYS A 93 -20.09 -0.12 -7.33
N SER A 94 -21.38 0.22 -7.27
CA SER A 94 -21.85 1.57 -6.93
C SER A 94 -21.54 1.98 -5.48
N THR A 95 -21.62 1.05 -4.53
CA THR A 95 -21.45 1.34 -3.09
C THR A 95 -20.02 1.16 -2.59
N GLY A 96 -19.17 0.48 -3.37
CA GLY A 96 -17.79 0.19 -2.99
C GLY A 96 -17.02 1.43 -2.58
N PRO A 97 -16.94 2.48 -3.43
CA PRO A 97 -16.18 3.70 -3.14
C PRO A 97 -16.66 4.53 -1.94
N THR A 98 -17.70 4.08 -1.22
CA THR A 98 -18.26 4.75 -0.04
C THR A 98 -18.39 3.78 1.15
N MET A 99 -17.77 2.62 1.08
CA MET A 99 -17.83 1.59 2.11
C MET A 99 -16.44 1.01 2.38
N ASN A 100 -16.09 0.91 3.66
CA ASN A 100 -14.82 0.34 4.07
C ASN A 100 -14.59 -1.05 3.45
N SER A 101 -13.35 -1.33 3.08
CA SER A 101 -12.90 -2.65 2.65
C SER A 101 -12.55 -3.55 3.83
N ILE A 102 -12.46 -4.86 3.57
CA ILE A 102 -11.94 -5.85 4.50
C ILE A 102 -10.46 -6.07 4.18
N SER A 103 -9.57 -5.93 5.17
CA SER A 103 -8.18 -6.34 5.04
C SER A 103 -8.08 -7.85 5.05
N VAL A 104 -7.58 -8.45 3.96
CA VAL A 104 -7.53 -9.91 3.78
C VAL A 104 -6.17 -10.46 4.15
N GLN A 105 -5.10 -9.91 3.58
CA GLN A 105 -3.74 -10.44 3.72
C GLN A 105 -2.69 -9.36 3.46
N VAL A 106 -1.62 -9.33 4.24
CA VAL A 106 -0.39 -8.63 3.86
C VAL A 106 0.36 -9.50 2.85
N LEU A 107 0.51 -9.01 1.62
CA LEU A 107 1.20 -9.70 0.54
C LEU A 107 2.70 -9.46 0.62
N GLU A 108 3.11 -8.21 0.85
CA GLU A 108 4.50 -7.83 1.02
C GLU A 108 4.64 -6.78 2.11
N TYR A 109 5.70 -6.88 2.90
CA TYR A 109 6.08 -5.85 3.87
C TYR A 109 7.54 -5.44 3.64
N TRP A 110 7.75 -4.14 3.56
CA TRP A 110 9.04 -3.51 3.29
C TRP A 110 9.33 -2.43 4.32
N PHE A 111 10.59 -2.31 4.73
CA PHE A 111 11.03 -1.27 5.66
C PHE A 111 12.43 -0.75 5.32
N LYS A 112 12.73 0.48 5.70
CA LYS A 112 14.09 1.04 5.65
C LYS A 112 14.77 0.85 7.02
N PRO A 113 15.92 0.18 7.10
CA PRO A 113 16.62 -0.01 8.36
C PRO A 113 17.04 1.33 8.98
N GLN A 114 16.57 1.61 10.19
CA GLN A 114 16.97 2.80 10.96
C GLN A 114 18.32 2.54 11.62
N ILE A 115 19.39 3.25 11.22
CA ILE A 115 20.63 3.26 12.01
C ILE A 115 20.46 4.25 13.16
N HIS A 116 20.45 3.74 14.38
CA HIS A 116 20.44 4.57 15.58
C HIS A 116 21.87 5.05 15.87
N GLY A 117 22.10 6.36 15.73
CA GLY A 117 23.35 7.03 16.05
C GLY A 117 23.55 8.27 15.18
N ARG A 118 24.22 9.32 15.70
CA ARG A 118 24.75 10.36 14.81
C ARG A 118 25.71 9.66 13.87
N LEU A 119 25.42 9.69 12.57
CA LEU A 119 26.40 9.35 11.55
C LEU A 119 27.57 10.31 11.76
N GLY A 120 28.64 9.83 12.39
CA GLY A 120 29.90 10.56 12.42
C GLY A 120 30.40 10.75 10.98
N PRO A 121 31.31 11.70 10.74
CA PRO A 121 31.92 11.91 9.42
C PRO A 121 32.60 10.65 8.83
N GLU A 122 32.77 9.60 9.65
CA GLU A 122 33.37 8.32 9.26
C GLU A 122 32.37 7.31 8.68
N VAL A 123 31.06 7.58 8.74
CA VAL A 123 30.08 6.69 8.11
C VAL A 123 30.09 6.97 6.61
N GLY A 124 30.79 6.10 5.88
CA GLY A 124 30.97 6.22 4.43
C GLY A 124 29.64 6.32 3.67
N PHE A 125 29.69 6.95 2.49
CA PHE A 125 28.56 7.14 1.59
C PHE A 125 27.73 5.86 1.36
N GLU A 126 28.40 4.69 1.33
CA GLU A 126 27.75 3.38 1.17
C GLU A 126 26.80 3.03 2.32
N ALA A 127 27.19 3.30 3.57
CA ALA A 127 26.35 3.04 4.75
C ALA A 127 25.19 4.03 4.87
N TRP A 128 25.33 5.24 4.31
CA TRP A 128 24.22 6.19 4.15
C TRP A 128 23.27 5.78 3.01
N ALA A 129 23.79 5.27 1.89
CA ALA A 129 23.00 4.80 0.76
C ALA A 129 22.18 3.55 1.12
N ALA A 130 22.77 2.59 1.84
CA ALA A 130 22.11 1.36 2.27
C ALA A 130 20.90 1.61 3.21
N GLN A 131 20.88 2.73 3.95
CA GLN A 131 19.73 3.13 4.77
C GLN A 131 18.52 3.59 3.95
N ARG A 132 18.73 3.90 2.67
CA ARG A 132 17.67 4.40 1.79
C ARG A 132 16.97 3.28 1.04
N GLU A 133 17.50 2.07 1.06
CA GLU A 133 16.92 0.93 0.36
C GLU A 133 15.92 0.20 1.24
N PHE A 134 14.82 -0.23 0.62
CA PHE A 134 13.84 -1.06 1.30
C PHE A 134 14.34 -2.50 1.43
N ALA A 135 14.29 -3.03 2.65
CA ALA A 135 14.43 -4.45 2.94
C ALA A 135 13.06 -5.09 3.12
N ARG A 136 12.86 -6.29 2.57
CA ARG A 136 11.63 -7.08 2.73
C ARG A 136 11.68 -7.88 4.03
N ASP A 137 10.60 -7.89 4.79
CA ASP A 137 10.47 -8.76 5.99
C ASP A 137 9.24 -9.68 5.88
N PRO A 138 9.43 -10.93 5.41
CA PRO A 138 8.33 -11.88 5.23
C PRO A 138 7.58 -12.23 6.51
N LYS A 139 8.11 -11.95 7.71
CA LYS A 139 7.42 -12.28 8.97
C LYS A 139 6.08 -11.55 9.09
N PHE A 140 5.89 -10.42 8.41
CA PHE A 140 4.66 -9.65 8.41
C PHE A 140 3.69 -10.04 7.28
N GLU A 141 4.08 -10.92 6.36
CA GLU A 141 3.27 -11.37 5.22
C GLU A 141 2.31 -12.48 5.66
N ARG A 142 1.15 -12.07 6.18
CA ARG A 142 0.19 -12.97 6.82
C ARG A 142 -1.25 -12.65 6.46
N VAL A 143 -2.09 -13.69 6.52
CA VAL A 143 -3.55 -13.59 6.33
C VAL A 143 -4.22 -13.09 7.61
N PHE A 144 -5.11 -12.11 7.48
CA PHE A 144 -5.89 -11.55 8.59
C PHE A 144 -7.24 -12.23 8.76
N SER A 145 -7.93 -12.48 7.66
CA SER A 145 -9.28 -13.07 7.63
C SER A 145 -9.27 -14.29 6.72
N ALA A 146 -9.62 -15.45 7.27
CA ALA A 146 -9.85 -16.65 6.47
C ALA A 146 -11.07 -16.43 5.55
N ARG A 147 -10.98 -16.94 4.32
CA ARG A 147 -11.88 -16.66 3.19
C ARG A 147 -13.35 -16.90 3.49
#